data_AF-A0A810N7D5-F1
#
_entry.id   AF-A0A810N7D5-F1
#
_cell.length_a   1.000
_cell.length_b   1.000
_cell.length_c   1.000
_cell.angle_alpha   90.00
_cell.angle_beta   90.00
_cell.angle_gamma   90.00
#
_symmetry.space_group_name_H-M   'P 1'
#
loop_
_entity.id
_entity.type
_entity.pdbx_description
1 polymer ?
#
loop_
_entity_poly.entity_id
_entity_poly.type
_entity_poly.pdbx_seq_one_letter_code
_entity_poly.pdbx_strand_id
1 'polypeptide(L)'
;MPDPRVLVVSSFEAELQPLASACVAAALQDQGAAVTAWDAHAFPDRLPDAEVDLVLLSVQQFEGLHRAVDLAPRLRTAHPDAPIVAFGQYAQMNSTEFLARVNAVAFDEPERIAQELCQAATGQLPLPQVPALRTASQMTARPPRRRITATAPARHLFPSLVHYPAHHTGLGLMGNIEVSRGCHHKCTYCSVYGAYDGGVAPYQLETVLADARQLADDGVRHFFFIDAEFFNSRTLGWRWYGRSRRSSPARRSSSPPGSITSSTIRSCWKSWCRWGCGGSRRRWSSRRTASCGSSTRESMSPTCVRRSRKRTGSVSS
;
A
#
# COMPACT_ATOMS: atom_id res chain seq x y z
N MET A 1 -2.71 -34.54 -0.02
CA MET A 1 -2.10 -33.89 -1.20
C MET A 1 -0.94 -33.07 -0.68
N PRO A 2 0.20 -32.98 -1.40
CA PRO A 2 1.29 -32.12 -0.97
C PRO A 2 0.82 -30.66 -0.89
N ASP A 3 1.40 -29.91 0.04
CA ASP A 3 1.10 -28.49 0.22
C ASP A 3 1.56 -27.72 -1.03
N PRO A 4 0.74 -26.78 -1.56
CA PRO A 4 1.12 -26.01 -2.75
C PRO A 4 2.42 -25.24 -2.51
N ARG A 5 3.39 -25.36 -3.42
CA ARG A 5 4.66 -24.64 -3.33
C ARG A 5 4.62 -23.39 -4.16
N VAL A 6 4.65 -22.24 -3.50
CA VAL A 6 4.49 -20.94 -4.18
C VAL A 6 5.76 -20.12 -4.00
N LEU A 7 6.32 -19.66 -5.12
CA LEU A 7 7.43 -18.70 -5.11
C LEU A 7 6.85 -17.28 -5.24
N VAL A 8 7.06 -16.44 -4.23
CA VAL A 8 6.69 -15.02 -4.27
C VAL A 8 7.95 -14.19 -4.57
N VAL A 9 7.93 -13.48 -5.70
CA VAL A 9 9.07 -12.74 -6.21
C VAL A 9 8.76 -11.25 -6.19
N SER A 10 9.61 -10.48 -5.51
CA SER A 10 9.63 -9.03 -5.66
C SER A 10 10.57 -8.63 -6.78
N SER A 11 10.06 -7.95 -7.82
CA SER A 11 10.93 -7.41 -8.87
C SER A 11 11.66 -6.15 -8.42
N PHE A 12 11.00 -5.33 -7.60
CA PHE A 12 11.48 -4.09 -6.97
C PHE A 12 10.38 -3.46 -6.10
N GLU A 13 10.69 -3.10 -4.86
CA GLU A 13 9.80 -2.35 -3.96
C GLU A 13 10.55 -1.19 -3.27
N ALA A 14 11.05 -0.24 -4.07
CA ALA A 14 11.73 0.99 -3.67
C ALA A 14 12.98 0.77 -2.81
N GLU A 15 13.72 -0.31 -3.07
CA GLU A 15 14.91 -0.73 -2.29
C GLU A 15 14.62 -1.03 -0.81
N LEU A 16 13.33 -1.05 -0.43
CA LEU A 16 12.85 -1.44 0.88
C LEU A 16 12.54 -2.94 0.87
N GLN A 17 12.49 -3.54 2.06
CA GLN A 17 12.05 -4.91 2.23
C GLN A 17 10.63 -5.06 1.62
N PRO A 18 10.42 -6.05 0.72
CA PRO A 18 9.19 -6.18 -0.07
C PRO A 18 7.92 -6.42 0.77
N LEU A 19 7.20 -5.34 1.12
CA LEU A 19 6.01 -5.44 1.97
C LEU A 19 4.83 -6.04 1.22
N ALA A 20 4.60 -5.67 -0.04
CA ALA A 20 3.48 -6.23 -0.79
C ALA A 20 3.66 -7.74 -1.00
N SER A 21 4.88 -8.14 -1.35
CA SER A 21 5.25 -9.55 -1.48
C SER A 21 5.13 -10.31 -0.14
N ALA A 22 5.55 -9.70 0.98
CA ALA A 22 5.39 -10.30 2.31
C ALA A 22 3.93 -10.44 2.75
N CYS A 23 3.04 -9.50 2.40
CA CYS A 23 1.61 -9.60 2.66
C CYS A 23 0.97 -10.77 1.88
N VAL A 24 1.30 -10.92 0.60
CA VAL A 24 0.81 -12.02 -0.24
C VAL A 24 1.34 -13.36 0.26
N ALA A 25 2.62 -13.44 0.63
CA ALA A 25 3.22 -14.63 1.19
C ALA A 25 2.52 -15.07 2.49
N ALA A 26 2.22 -14.14 3.41
CA ALA A 26 1.45 -14.44 4.62
C ALA A 26 0.05 -14.99 4.29
N ALA A 27 -0.66 -14.35 3.36
CA ALA A 27 -1.99 -14.80 2.97
C ALA A 27 -1.98 -16.22 2.35
N LEU A 28 -0.93 -16.60 1.63
CA LEU A 28 -0.76 -17.95 1.10
C LEU A 28 -0.39 -18.98 2.19
N GLN A 29 0.49 -18.60 3.14
CA GLN A 29 0.81 -19.43 4.30
C GLN A 29 -0.45 -19.71 5.14
N ASP A 30 -1.33 -18.72 5.31
CA ASP A 30 -2.63 -18.89 6.00
C ASP A 30 -3.54 -19.91 5.28
N GLN A 31 -3.31 -20.19 3.99
CA GLN A 31 -4.01 -21.21 3.20
C GLN A 31 -3.26 -22.54 3.14
N GLY A 32 -2.16 -22.69 3.87
CA GLY A 32 -1.35 -23.92 3.94
C GLY A 32 -0.34 -24.08 2.81
N ALA A 33 -0.01 -23.02 2.06
CA ALA A 33 1.04 -23.10 1.05
C ALA A 33 2.44 -23.12 1.69
N ALA A 34 3.34 -23.91 1.11
CA ALA A 34 4.77 -23.82 1.34
C ALA A 34 5.33 -22.65 0.51
N VAL A 35 5.54 -21.50 1.15
CA VAL A 35 5.96 -20.28 0.45
C VAL A 35 7.46 -20.07 0.55
N THR A 36 8.10 -19.91 -0.60
CA THR A 36 9.45 -19.35 -0.71
C THR A 36 9.35 -17.92 -1.22
N ALA A 37 10.14 -16.99 -0.67
CA ALA A 37 10.13 -15.61 -1.11
C ALA A 37 11.51 -15.18 -1.62
N TRP A 38 11.53 -14.33 -2.64
CA TRP A 38 12.77 -13.83 -3.23
C TRP A 38 12.65 -12.36 -3.62
N ASP A 39 13.60 -11.56 -3.15
CA ASP A 39 13.80 -10.20 -3.62
C ASP A 39 14.87 -10.20 -4.73
N ALA A 40 14.40 -10.17 -5.98
CA ALA A 40 15.26 -10.27 -7.14
C ALA A 40 16.08 -9.00 -7.39
N HIS A 41 15.68 -7.86 -6.85
CA HIS A 41 16.43 -6.62 -6.97
C HIS A 41 17.61 -6.57 -6.00
N ALA A 42 17.33 -6.81 -4.72
CA ALA A 42 18.36 -6.73 -3.68
C ALA A 42 19.32 -7.93 -3.73
N PHE A 43 18.85 -9.11 -4.17
CA PHE A 43 19.62 -10.34 -4.19
C PHE A 43 19.47 -11.11 -5.52
N PRO A 44 19.97 -10.54 -6.64
CA PRO A 44 19.72 -11.07 -7.99
C PRO A 44 20.30 -12.47 -8.25
N ASP A 45 21.29 -12.88 -7.45
CA ASP A 45 21.98 -14.17 -7.56
C ASP A 45 21.38 -15.26 -6.66
N ARG A 46 20.34 -14.93 -5.88
CA ARG A 46 19.68 -15.85 -4.93
C ARG A 46 18.35 -16.38 -5.43
N LEU A 47 18.24 -16.59 -6.74
CA LEU A 47 17.09 -17.29 -7.31
C LEU A 47 16.94 -18.66 -6.62
N PRO A 48 15.79 -18.97 -6.01
CA PRO A 48 15.64 -20.23 -5.27
C PRO A 48 15.72 -21.45 -6.17
N ASP A 49 16.58 -22.40 -5.80
CA ASP A 49 16.65 -23.73 -6.40
C ASP A 49 15.72 -24.67 -5.63
N ALA A 50 14.42 -24.53 -5.89
CA ALA A 50 13.37 -25.33 -5.29
C ALA A 50 12.30 -25.65 -6.33
N GLU A 51 11.62 -26.78 -6.16
CA GLU A 51 10.43 -27.06 -6.94
C GLU A 51 9.30 -26.08 -6.57
N VAL A 52 8.65 -25.53 -7.60
CA VAL A 52 7.63 -24.49 -7.48
C VAL A 52 6.44 -24.89 -8.35
N ASP A 53 5.24 -24.76 -7.80
CA ASP A 53 3.99 -25.07 -8.50
C ASP A 53 3.28 -23.80 -9.02
N LEU A 54 3.64 -22.63 -8.48
CA LEU A 54 3.13 -21.32 -8.91
C LEU A 54 4.13 -20.21 -8.57
N VAL A 55 4.36 -19.29 -9.49
CA VAL A 55 5.16 -18.07 -9.25
C VAL A 55 4.26 -16.85 -9.20
N LEU A 56 4.37 -16.05 -8.14
CA LEU A 56 3.76 -14.72 -8.05
C LEU A 56 4.83 -13.64 -8.21
N LEU A 57 4.71 -12.82 -9.25
CA LEU A 57 5.66 -11.77 -9.57
C LEU A 57 5.08 -10.39 -9.25
N SER A 58 5.60 -9.76 -8.19
CA SER A 58 5.20 -8.41 -7.76
C SER A 58 5.75 -7.35 -8.70
N VAL A 59 4.88 -6.45 -9.17
CA VAL A 59 5.20 -5.29 -10.01
C VAL A 59 4.43 -4.07 -9.48
N GLN A 60 4.80 -3.62 -8.28
CA GLN A 60 4.07 -2.55 -7.59
C GLN A 60 4.43 -1.15 -8.05
N GLN A 61 5.61 -0.98 -8.62
CA GLN A 61 6.19 0.33 -8.93
C GLN A 61 6.68 0.40 -10.37
N PHE A 62 6.83 1.63 -10.86
CA PHE A 62 7.27 1.88 -12.23
C PHE A 62 8.65 1.28 -12.50
N GLU A 63 9.58 1.45 -11.57
CA GLU A 63 10.94 0.94 -11.63
C GLU A 63 10.99 -0.60 -11.62
N GLY A 64 9.96 -1.24 -11.07
CA GLY A 64 9.79 -2.69 -11.10
C GLY A 64 9.30 -3.23 -12.43
N LEU A 65 8.81 -2.39 -13.35
CA LEU A 65 8.22 -2.83 -14.62
C LEU A 65 9.26 -3.49 -15.53
N HIS A 66 10.33 -2.77 -15.88
CA HIS A 66 11.38 -3.32 -16.75
C HIS A 66 12.07 -4.52 -16.09
N ARG A 67 12.31 -4.43 -14.77
CA ARG A 67 12.89 -5.52 -13.99
C ARG A 67 12.04 -6.78 -14.04
N ALA A 68 10.72 -6.65 -13.89
CA ALA A 68 9.80 -7.79 -13.98
C ALA A 68 9.72 -8.36 -15.39
N VAL A 69 9.76 -7.51 -16.42
CA VAL A 69 9.80 -7.94 -17.83
C VAL A 69 11.06 -8.77 -18.12
N ASP A 70 12.21 -8.34 -17.63
CA ASP A 70 13.48 -9.07 -17.80
C ASP A 70 13.56 -10.33 -16.92
N LEU A 71 12.85 -10.33 -15.80
CA LEU A 71 12.83 -11.45 -14.86
C LEU A 71 11.92 -12.60 -15.31
N ALA A 72 10.83 -12.31 -16.01
CA ALA A 72 9.87 -13.35 -16.43
C ALA A 72 10.51 -14.48 -17.28
N PRO A 73 11.38 -14.21 -18.27
CA PRO A 73 12.10 -15.27 -18.99
C PRO A 73 13.04 -16.09 -18.10
N ARG A 74 13.72 -15.45 -17.14
CA ARG A 74 14.60 -16.14 -16.17
C ARG A 74 13.80 -17.09 -15.29
N LEU A 75 12.67 -16.63 -14.76
CA LEU A 75 11.74 -17.44 -13.96
C LEU A 75 11.19 -18.62 -14.74
N ARG A 76 10.80 -18.41 -16.00
CA ARG A 76 10.33 -19.51 -16.89
C ARG A 76 11.42 -20.54 -17.17
N THR A 77 12.68 -20.10 -17.29
CA THR A 77 13.79 -21.03 -17.52
C THR A 77 14.07 -21.88 -16.28
N ALA A 78 14.01 -21.27 -15.09
CA ALA A 78 14.26 -21.96 -13.82
C ALA A 78 13.09 -22.83 -13.36
N HIS A 79 11.86 -22.41 -13.63
CA HIS A 79 10.63 -23.11 -13.23
C HIS A 79 9.71 -23.28 -14.45
N PRO A 80 10.06 -24.16 -15.41
CA PRO A 80 9.34 -24.28 -16.69
C PRO A 80 7.89 -24.73 -16.57
N ASP A 81 7.58 -25.55 -15.55
CA ASP A 81 6.23 -26.09 -15.34
C ASP A 81 5.37 -25.20 -14.42
N ALA A 82 5.98 -24.22 -13.75
CA ALA A 82 5.28 -23.33 -12.84
C ALA A 82 4.66 -22.16 -13.62
N PRO A 83 3.32 -22.00 -13.65
CA PRO A 83 2.73 -20.80 -14.19
C PRO A 83 3.19 -19.55 -13.43
N ILE A 84 3.38 -18.45 -14.17
CA ILE A 84 3.74 -17.15 -13.61
C ILE A 84 2.50 -16.25 -13.59
N VAL A 85 2.18 -15.70 -12.44
CA VAL A 85 1.10 -14.72 -12.25
C VAL A 85 1.72 -13.39 -11.79
N ALA A 86 1.66 -12.38 -12.64
CA ALA A 86 2.10 -11.03 -12.26
C ALA A 86 1.00 -10.33 -11.44
N PHE A 87 1.38 -9.58 -10.42
CA PHE A 87 0.44 -8.80 -9.62
C PHE A 87 0.99 -7.42 -9.29
N GLY A 88 0.10 -6.55 -8.84
CA GLY A 88 0.44 -5.19 -8.45
C GLY A 88 0.06 -4.13 -9.47
N GLN A 89 0.09 -2.88 -9.03
CA GLN A 89 -0.45 -1.73 -9.75
C GLN A 89 0.11 -1.63 -11.19
N TYR A 90 1.43 -1.77 -11.36
CA TYR A 90 2.04 -1.64 -12.69
C TYR A 90 1.88 -2.90 -13.54
N ALA A 91 1.69 -4.09 -12.95
CA ALA A 91 1.27 -5.27 -13.70
C ALA A 91 -0.12 -5.07 -14.30
N GLN A 92 -1.08 -4.56 -13.53
CA GLN A 92 -2.47 -4.33 -13.98
C GLN A 92 -2.54 -3.31 -15.11
N MET A 93 -1.92 -2.15 -14.92
CA MET A 93 -1.91 -1.07 -15.91
C MET A 93 -1.23 -1.48 -17.22
N ASN A 94 -0.28 -2.41 -17.16
CA ASN A 94 0.49 -2.88 -18.31
C ASN A 94 0.18 -4.34 -18.66
N SER A 95 -1.03 -4.80 -18.34
CA SER A 95 -1.41 -6.21 -18.46
C SER A 95 -1.19 -6.83 -19.83
N THR A 96 -1.41 -6.09 -20.92
CA THR A 96 -1.14 -6.58 -22.28
C THR A 96 0.32 -6.99 -22.46
N GLU A 97 1.25 -6.17 -21.97
CA GLU A 97 2.70 -6.41 -22.08
C GLU A 97 3.13 -7.59 -21.21
N PHE A 98 2.55 -7.69 -20.00
CA PHE A 98 2.82 -8.81 -19.10
C PHE A 98 2.24 -10.12 -19.63
N LEU A 99 1.02 -10.14 -20.18
CA LEU A 99 0.39 -11.36 -20.69
C LEU A 99 1.11 -11.98 -21.90
N ALA A 100 1.97 -11.23 -22.59
CA ALA A 100 2.87 -11.80 -23.59
C ALA A 100 4.02 -12.64 -22.97
N ARG A 101 4.25 -12.51 -21.66
CA ARG A 101 5.40 -13.08 -20.93
C ARG A 101 5.03 -13.87 -19.69
N VAL A 102 3.82 -13.72 -19.14
CA VAL A 102 3.34 -14.46 -17.97
C VAL A 102 2.00 -15.13 -18.29
N ASN A 103 1.59 -16.10 -17.47
CA ASN A 103 0.37 -16.87 -17.70
C ASN A 103 -0.89 -16.10 -17.29
N ALA A 104 -0.80 -15.24 -16.25
CA ALA A 104 -1.90 -14.39 -15.83
C ALA A 104 -1.44 -13.08 -15.18
N VAL A 105 -2.34 -12.11 -15.11
CA VAL A 105 -2.17 -10.85 -14.36
C VAL A 105 -3.31 -10.70 -13.37
N ALA A 106 -3.01 -10.44 -12.10
CA ALA A 106 -3.99 -10.21 -11.05
C ALA A 106 -4.50 -8.75 -11.05
N PHE A 107 -5.81 -8.57 -11.28
CA PHE A 107 -6.56 -7.30 -11.29
C PHE A 107 -7.21 -6.97 -9.94
N ASP A 108 -6.57 -7.40 -8.87
CA ASP A 108 -6.86 -7.02 -7.48
C ASP A 108 -5.64 -7.44 -6.63
N GLU A 109 -5.73 -7.25 -5.33
CA GLU A 109 -4.76 -7.70 -4.35
C GLU A 109 -4.81 -9.23 -4.19
N PRO A 110 -3.71 -9.97 -4.44
CA PRO A 110 -3.68 -11.44 -4.38
C PRO A 110 -4.11 -12.00 -3.01
N GLU A 111 -3.94 -11.24 -1.94
CA GLU A 111 -4.37 -11.60 -0.57
C GLU A 111 -5.88 -11.91 -0.49
N ARG A 112 -6.69 -11.41 -1.43
CA ARG A 112 -8.15 -11.64 -1.48
C ARG A 112 -8.54 -12.96 -2.15
N ILE A 113 -7.61 -13.56 -2.88
CA ILE A 113 -7.77 -14.76 -3.70
C ILE A 113 -6.71 -15.81 -3.38
N ALA A 114 -6.05 -15.73 -2.22
CA ALA A 114 -4.96 -16.63 -1.83
C ALA A 114 -5.40 -18.11 -1.87
N GLN A 115 -6.63 -18.41 -1.46
CA GLN A 115 -7.18 -19.77 -1.51
C GLN A 115 -7.23 -20.28 -2.97
N GLU A 116 -7.77 -19.47 -3.88
CA GLU A 116 -7.89 -19.83 -5.29
C GLU A 116 -6.51 -19.91 -5.98
N LEU A 117 -5.53 -19.12 -5.55
CA LEU A 117 -4.14 -19.25 -6.00
C LEU A 117 -3.51 -20.57 -5.54
N CYS A 118 -3.73 -21.00 -4.30
CA CYS A 118 -3.28 -22.31 -3.81
C CYS A 118 -3.94 -23.47 -4.58
N GLN A 119 -5.23 -23.35 -4.92
CA GLN A 119 -5.93 -24.32 -5.76
C GLN A 119 -5.37 -24.34 -7.18
N ALA A 120 -4.96 -23.18 -7.72
CA ALA A 120 -4.32 -23.11 -9.03
C ALA A 120 -2.92 -23.73 -9.02
N ALA A 121 -2.14 -23.51 -7.97
CA ALA A 121 -0.84 -24.13 -7.78
C ALA A 121 -0.92 -25.67 -7.75
N THR A 122 -1.96 -26.22 -7.12
CA THR A 122 -2.18 -27.69 -7.09
C THR A 122 -2.90 -28.24 -8.33
N GLY A 123 -3.17 -27.42 -9.35
CA GLY A 123 -3.89 -27.81 -10.55
C GLY A 123 -5.39 -28.08 -10.38
N GLN A 124 -5.94 -27.82 -9.18
CA GLN A 124 -7.36 -28.00 -8.87
C GLN A 124 -8.25 -26.94 -9.53
N LEU A 125 -7.71 -25.73 -9.75
CA LEU A 125 -8.42 -24.63 -10.37
C LEU A 125 -7.60 -24.05 -11.54
N PRO A 126 -8.06 -24.15 -12.80
CA PRO A 126 -7.36 -23.53 -13.92
C PRO A 126 -7.25 -22.02 -13.75
N LEU A 127 -6.09 -21.43 -14.10
CA LEU A 127 -5.86 -19.99 -13.97
C LEU A 127 -6.96 -19.09 -14.56
N PRO A 128 -7.56 -19.37 -15.74
CA PRO A 128 -8.67 -18.57 -16.25
C PRO A 128 -9.91 -18.57 -15.35
N GLN A 129 -10.07 -19.55 -14.47
CA GLN A 129 -11.21 -19.64 -13.55
C GLN A 129 -10.93 -18.99 -12.19
N VAL A 130 -9.68 -18.62 -11.91
CA VAL A 130 -9.31 -17.91 -10.68
C VAL A 130 -9.91 -16.49 -10.71
N PRO A 131 -10.66 -16.05 -9.66
CA PRO A 131 -11.19 -14.70 -9.59
C PRO A 131 -10.09 -13.64 -9.70
N ALA A 132 -10.45 -12.46 -10.20
CA ALA A 132 -9.53 -11.33 -10.43
C ALA A 132 -8.35 -11.59 -11.40
N LEU A 133 -8.15 -12.79 -11.95
CA LEU A 133 -7.09 -13.02 -12.93
C LEU A 133 -7.56 -12.69 -14.34
N ARG A 134 -6.69 -12.01 -15.10
CA ARG A 134 -6.74 -11.95 -16.56
C ARG A 134 -5.70 -12.91 -17.12
N THR A 135 -6.07 -13.66 -18.14
CA THR A 135 -5.20 -14.60 -18.89
C THR A 135 -5.37 -14.33 -20.37
N ALA A 136 -4.46 -14.77 -21.25
CA ALA A 136 -4.61 -14.56 -22.70
C ALA A 136 -5.97 -15.02 -23.26
N SER A 137 -6.56 -16.08 -22.70
CA SER A 137 -7.87 -16.61 -23.09
C SER A 137 -9.06 -15.94 -22.39
N GLN A 138 -8.84 -15.21 -21.29
CA GLN A 138 -9.90 -14.53 -20.53
C GLN A 138 -9.48 -13.11 -20.14
N MET A 139 -9.96 -12.14 -20.91
CA MET A 139 -9.65 -10.72 -20.72
C MET A 139 -10.49 -10.02 -19.64
N THR A 140 -11.53 -10.66 -19.11
CA THR A 140 -12.33 -10.09 -18.03
C THR A 140 -11.90 -10.67 -16.69
N ALA A 141 -11.38 -9.81 -15.82
CA ALA A 141 -11.22 -10.12 -14.40
C ALA A 141 -12.42 -9.62 -13.64
N ARG A 142 -12.95 -10.44 -12.73
CA ARG A 142 -13.97 -10.04 -11.76
C ARG A 142 -13.41 -10.20 -10.36
N PRO A 143 -12.87 -9.12 -9.77
CA PRO A 143 -12.40 -9.13 -8.40
C PRO A 143 -13.52 -9.52 -7.42
N PRO A 144 -13.27 -10.43 -6.48
CA PRO A 144 -14.25 -10.73 -5.45
C PRO A 144 -14.40 -9.52 -4.52
N ARG A 145 -15.60 -9.28 -3.99
CA ARG A 145 -15.81 -8.25 -2.94
C ARG A 145 -15.35 -8.74 -1.56
N ARG A 146 -14.10 -9.25 -1.52
CA ARG A 146 -13.30 -9.68 -0.36
C ARG A 146 -13.08 -8.51 0.61
N ARG A 147 -12.66 -8.74 1.86
CA ARG A 147 -11.72 -7.85 2.55
C ARG A 147 -10.34 -8.49 2.50
N ILE A 148 -9.28 -7.71 2.66
CA ILE A 148 -7.96 -8.29 2.89
C ILE A 148 -7.99 -8.93 4.27
N THR A 149 -7.82 -10.25 4.31
CA THR A 149 -7.76 -11.08 5.51
C THR A 149 -6.38 -11.71 5.54
N ALA A 150 -5.36 -10.92 5.86
CA ALA A 150 -4.00 -11.41 6.04
C ALA A 150 -3.63 -11.29 7.52
N THR A 151 -2.94 -12.30 8.04
CA THR A 151 -2.12 -12.18 9.24
C THR A 151 -0.99 -11.15 9.03
N ALA A 152 -0.14 -10.96 10.03
CA ALA A 152 0.98 -10.03 9.90
C ALA A 152 1.86 -10.42 8.68
N PRO A 153 2.43 -9.45 7.94
CA PRO A 153 3.24 -9.76 6.75
C PRO A 153 4.37 -10.74 7.08
N ALA A 154 4.63 -11.67 6.17
CA ALA A 154 5.63 -12.74 6.32
C ALA A 154 7.06 -12.22 6.05
N ARG A 155 7.48 -11.19 6.81
CA ARG A 155 8.79 -10.53 6.66
C ARG A 155 9.96 -11.48 6.85
N HIS A 156 9.78 -12.52 7.66
CA HIS A 156 10.77 -13.56 7.93
C HIS A 156 11.20 -14.36 6.69
N LEU A 157 10.41 -14.35 5.61
CA LEU A 157 10.76 -15.00 4.35
C LEU A 157 11.73 -14.17 3.49
N PHE A 158 11.94 -12.90 3.84
CA PHE A 158 12.89 -12.01 3.20
C PHE A 158 14.10 -11.78 4.12
N PRO A 159 15.25 -11.36 3.58
CA PRO A 159 16.37 -10.94 4.41
C PRO A 159 15.97 -9.84 5.41
N SER A 160 16.62 -9.81 6.57
CA SER A 160 16.37 -8.80 7.59
C SER A 160 16.61 -7.39 7.04
N LEU A 161 15.87 -6.40 7.58
CA LEU A 161 15.96 -4.98 7.20
C LEU A 161 17.41 -4.44 7.22
N VAL A 162 18.29 -5.01 8.06
CA VAL A 162 19.69 -4.60 8.12
C VAL A 162 20.44 -4.81 6.80
N HIS A 163 19.99 -5.73 5.95
CA HIS A 163 20.56 -5.99 4.63
C HIS A 163 20.05 -5.05 3.54
N TYR A 164 19.13 -4.14 3.87
CA TYR A 164 18.55 -3.20 2.93
C TYR A 164 19.04 -1.78 3.21
N PRO A 165 19.90 -1.19 2.37
CA PRO A 165 20.47 0.14 2.60
C PRO A 165 19.42 1.23 2.82
N ALA A 166 18.29 1.20 2.11
CA ALA A 166 17.22 2.19 2.22
C ALA A 166 16.52 2.21 3.59
N HIS A 167 16.68 1.16 4.40
CA HIS A 167 16.18 1.13 5.78
C HIS A 167 17.09 1.85 6.78
N HIS A 168 18.33 2.19 6.40
CA HIS A 168 19.27 2.89 7.27
C HIS A 168 19.14 4.41 7.11
N THR A 169 18.77 5.08 8.19
CA THR A 169 18.65 6.55 8.21
C THR A 169 19.54 7.15 9.30
N GLY A 170 19.74 8.47 9.27
CA GLY A 170 20.43 9.17 10.36
C GLY A 170 19.72 9.09 11.72
N LEU A 171 18.46 8.61 11.76
CA LEU A 171 17.70 8.36 12.97
C LEU A 171 17.75 6.89 13.41
N GLY A 172 18.50 6.04 12.71
CA GLY A 172 18.55 4.60 12.92
C GLY A 172 17.68 3.84 11.91
N LEU A 173 17.33 2.60 12.27
CA LEU A 173 16.58 1.70 11.40
C LEU A 173 15.13 2.18 11.22
N MET A 174 14.74 2.34 9.97
CA MET A 174 13.42 2.70 9.51
C MET A 174 12.68 1.46 9.02
N GLY A 175 11.38 1.33 9.27
CA GLY A 175 10.55 0.23 8.76
C GLY A 175 9.40 0.75 7.92
N ASN A 176 9.23 0.20 6.73
CA ASN A 176 8.13 0.51 5.83
C ASN A 176 6.85 -0.20 6.30
N ILE A 177 5.72 0.52 6.32
CA ILE A 177 4.42 -0.01 6.74
C ILE A 177 3.31 0.52 5.83
N GLU A 178 2.27 -0.27 5.63
CA GLU A 178 1.13 0.08 4.76
C GLU A 178 -0.18 -0.12 5.52
N VAL A 179 -1.06 0.88 5.50
CA VAL A 179 -2.38 0.81 6.18
C VAL A 179 -3.52 0.62 5.19
N SER A 180 -3.30 0.99 3.94
CA SER A 180 -4.24 0.88 2.84
C SER A 180 -3.53 0.92 1.50
N ARG A 181 -4.11 0.22 0.52
CA ARG A 181 -3.77 0.33 -0.90
C ARG A 181 -4.82 1.15 -1.64
N GLY A 182 -4.38 1.90 -2.65
CA GLY A 182 -5.24 2.80 -3.43
C GLY A 182 -5.45 4.17 -2.77
N CYS A 183 -6.20 5.03 -3.46
CA CYS A 183 -6.46 6.42 -3.06
C CYS A 183 -7.82 6.84 -3.61
N HIS A 184 -8.63 7.58 -2.83
CA HIS A 184 -9.95 8.03 -3.28
C HIS A 184 -9.90 9.24 -4.23
N HIS A 185 -8.74 9.88 -4.35
CA HIS A 185 -8.55 11.00 -5.26
C HIS A 185 -8.32 10.53 -6.70
N LYS A 186 -8.80 11.32 -7.66
CA LYS A 186 -8.72 11.03 -9.10
C LYS A 186 -7.79 11.99 -9.83
N CYS A 187 -6.57 12.14 -9.33
CA CYS A 187 -5.56 13.01 -9.92
C CYS A 187 -5.17 12.48 -11.31
N THR A 188 -5.28 13.31 -12.34
CA THR A 188 -5.13 12.91 -13.76
C THR A 188 -3.72 12.41 -14.11
N TYR A 189 -2.71 12.76 -13.31
CA TYR A 189 -1.32 12.34 -13.50
C TYR A 189 -0.94 11.09 -12.70
N CYS A 190 -1.82 10.62 -11.80
CA CYS A 190 -1.44 9.66 -10.78
C CYS A 190 -1.71 8.22 -11.24
N SER A 191 -0.67 7.39 -11.21
CA SER A 191 -0.77 5.97 -11.53
C SER A 191 -1.65 5.20 -10.53
N VAL A 192 -1.72 5.63 -9.27
CA VAL A 192 -2.63 5.04 -8.27
C VAL A 192 -4.08 5.21 -8.70
N TYR A 193 -4.44 6.38 -9.25
CA TYR A 193 -5.78 6.55 -9.84
C TYR A 193 -5.98 5.62 -11.04
N GLY A 194 -4.97 5.49 -11.90
CA GLY A 194 -5.01 4.60 -13.06
C GLY A 194 -5.25 3.12 -12.72
N ALA A 195 -4.73 2.64 -11.59
CA ALA A 195 -4.93 1.25 -11.16
C ALA A 195 -6.17 1.04 -10.28
N TYR A 196 -6.48 1.97 -9.37
CA TYR A 196 -7.53 1.76 -8.37
C TYR A 196 -8.86 2.47 -8.69
N ASP A 197 -8.91 3.40 -9.64
CA ASP A 197 -10.09 4.20 -10.02
C ASP A 197 -10.83 4.89 -8.84
N GLY A 198 -10.07 5.34 -7.84
CA GLY A 198 -10.64 5.93 -6.61
C GLY A 198 -10.98 4.89 -5.53
N GLY A 199 -10.70 3.61 -5.77
CA GLY A 199 -10.84 2.53 -4.81
C GLY A 199 -9.79 2.62 -3.70
N VAL A 200 -10.19 2.23 -2.50
CA VAL A 200 -9.30 2.13 -1.33
C VAL A 200 -9.54 0.81 -0.63
N ALA A 201 -8.47 0.03 -0.50
CA ALA A 201 -8.42 -1.26 0.16
C ALA A 201 -7.68 -1.13 1.51
N PRO A 202 -8.39 -0.87 2.61
CA PRO A 202 -7.76 -0.83 3.93
C PRO A 202 -7.38 -2.22 4.42
N TYR A 203 -6.22 -2.33 5.07
CA TYR A 203 -5.91 -3.47 5.92
C TYR A 203 -6.68 -3.41 7.22
N GLN A 204 -6.79 -4.56 7.87
CA GLN A 204 -7.28 -4.62 9.24
C GLN A 204 -6.27 -3.97 10.17
N LEU A 205 -6.76 -3.15 11.10
CA LEU A 205 -5.90 -2.43 12.03
C LEU A 205 -5.00 -3.37 12.86
N GLU A 206 -5.49 -4.56 13.22
CA GLU A 206 -4.67 -5.54 13.93
C GLU A 206 -3.51 -6.07 13.10
N THR A 207 -3.70 -6.30 11.81
CA THR A 207 -2.64 -6.70 10.88
C THR A 207 -1.53 -5.65 10.85
N VAL A 208 -1.91 -4.38 10.70
CA VAL A 208 -0.95 -3.26 10.68
C VAL A 208 -0.23 -3.11 12.03
N LEU A 209 -0.93 -3.29 13.16
CA LEU A 209 -0.29 -3.24 14.48
C LEU A 209 0.62 -4.44 14.74
N ALA A 210 0.27 -5.61 14.23
CA ALA A 210 1.13 -6.79 14.31
C ALA A 210 2.41 -6.59 13.49
N ASP A 211 2.29 -6.02 12.29
CA ASP A 211 3.44 -5.66 11.46
C ASP A 211 4.37 -4.66 12.14
N ALA A 212 3.80 -3.59 12.70
CA ALA A 212 4.56 -2.59 13.45
C ALA A 212 5.30 -3.19 14.66
N ARG A 213 4.74 -4.24 15.30
CA ARG A 213 5.39 -4.94 16.41
C ARG A 213 6.57 -5.77 15.91
N GLN A 214 6.41 -6.54 14.83
CA GLN A 214 7.51 -7.30 14.21
C GLN A 214 8.71 -6.39 13.93
N LEU A 215 8.45 -5.25 13.28
CA LEU A 215 9.48 -4.25 12.99
C LEU A 215 10.12 -3.68 14.27
N ALA A 216 9.32 -3.38 15.29
CA ALA A 216 9.83 -2.85 16.55
C ALA A 216 10.71 -3.88 17.30
N ASP A 217 10.35 -5.16 17.23
CA ASP A 217 11.13 -6.26 17.79
C ASP A 217 12.47 -6.42 17.04
N ASP A 218 12.49 -6.17 15.72
CA ASP A 218 13.69 -6.08 14.89
C ASP A 218 14.51 -4.78 15.08
N GLY A 219 14.14 -3.94 16.05
CA GLY A 219 14.88 -2.73 16.40
C GLY A 219 14.47 -1.46 15.66
N VAL A 220 13.44 -1.51 14.80
CA VAL A 220 12.89 -0.31 14.14
C VAL A 220 12.30 0.64 15.17
N ARG A 221 12.66 1.93 15.06
CA ARG A 221 12.07 3.00 15.87
C ARG A 221 11.41 4.10 15.03
N HIS A 222 11.64 4.07 13.72
CA HIS A 222 11.11 5.03 12.76
C HIS A 222 10.25 4.31 11.72
N PHE A 223 9.01 4.73 11.55
CA PHE A 223 8.09 4.11 10.59
C PHE A 223 7.88 5.01 9.39
N PHE A 224 7.94 4.42 8.19
CA PHE A 224 7.65 5.07 6.93
C PHE A 224 6.38 4.47 6.34
N PHE A 225 5.34 5.29 6.21
CA PHE A 225 4.06 4.87 5.64
C PHE A 225 4.13 4.95 4.12
N ILE A 226 3.97 3.81 3.46
CA ILE A 226 4.06 3.71 1.99
C ILE A 226 2.71 3.94 1.29
N ASP A 227 1.65 4.18 2.06
CA ASP A 227 0.31 4.47 1.54
C ASP A 227 0.35 5.63 0.55
N ALA A 228 -0.31 5.45 -0.60
CA ALA A 228 -0.64 6.56 -1.49
C ALA A 228 -1.49 7.63 -0.78
N GLU A 229 -2.19 7.25 0.29
CA GLU A 229 -3.13 8.11 0.99
C GLU A 229 -3.38 7.70 2.47
N PHE A 230 -2.52 8.14 3.39
CA PHE A 230 -2.62 7.73 4.80
C PHE A 230 -3.74 8.42 5.62
N PHE A 231 -3.95 9.74 5.45
CA PHE A 231 -4.82 10.52 6.33
C PHE A 231 -6.24 10.79 5.81
N ASN A 232 -6.45 10.79 4.50
CA ASN A 232 -7.65 11.41 3.93
C ASN A 232 -8.82 10.41 3.78
N SER A 233 -8.53 9.10 3.77
CA SER A 233 -9.51 8.05 3.53
C SER A 233 -9.97 7.43 4.85
N ARG A 234 -11.28 7.47 5.10
CA ARG A 234 -11.98 6.68 6.13
C ARG A 234 -11.42 6.80 7.57
N THR A 235 -10.67 7.86 7.91
CA THR A 235 -9.99 8.06 9.21
C THR A 235 -8.99 6.96 9.58
N LEU A 236 -8.48 6.19 8.60
CA LEU A 236 -7.67 4.99 8.83
C LEU A 236 -6.35 5.31 9.55
N GLY A 237 -5.56 6.25 9.01
CA GLY A 237 -4.33 6.70 9.66
C GLY A 237 -4.57 7.26 11.08
N TRP A 238 -5.72 7.90 11.33
CA TRP A 238 -6.07 8.38 12.66
C TRP A 238 -6.40 7.26 13.65
N ARG A 239 -7.11 6.21 13.19
CA ARG A 239 -7.38 5.01 14.01
C ARG A 239 -6.09 4.29 14.36
N TRP A 240 -5.18 4.17 13.39
CA TRP A 240 -3.85 3.63 13.63
C TRP A 240 -3.09 4.46 14.66
N TYR A 241 -2.93 5.76 14.43
CA TYR A 241 -2.22 6.66 15.35
C TYR A 241 -2.82 6.67 16.76
N GLY A 242 -4.15 6.67 16.85
CA GLY A 242 -4.88 6.66 18.11
C GLY A 242 -4.76 5.35 18.89
N ARG A 243 -4.55 4.21 18.22
CA ARG A 243 -4.41 2.90 18.86
C ARG A 243 -2.95 2.59 19.17
N SER A 244 -2.02 2.87 18.26
CA SER A 244 -0.58 2.70 18.48
C SER A 244 -0.11 3.45 19.73
N ARG A 245 -0.55 4.71 19.92
CA ARG A 245 -0.26 5.49 21.13
C ARG A 245 -0.77 4.90 22.44
N ARG A 246 -1.86 4.11 22.43
CA ARG A 246 -2.39 3.46 23.64
C ARG A 246 -1.65 2.16 23.95
N SER A 247 -1.11 1.53 22.92
CA SER A 247 -0.34 0.28 23.02
C SER A 247 1.12 0.51 23.40
N SER A 248 1.68 1.71 23.16
CA SER A 248 3.06 2.03 23.52
C SER A 248 3.27 2.11 25.05
N PRO A 249 4.26 1.40 25.62
CA PRO A 249 4.59 1.46 27.05
C PRO A 249 5.01 2.84 27.56
N ALA A 250 5.43 3.73 26.66
CA ALA A 250 5.99 5.07 26.95
C ALA A 250 5.03 6.04 27.68
N ARG A 251 3.77 5.66 27.93
CA ARG A 251 2.81 6.46 28.70
C ARG A 251 2.71 6.10 30.18
N ARG A 252 3.45 5.10 30.69
CA ARG A 252 3.47 4.79 32.13
C ARG A 252 4.36 5.74 32.95
N SER A 253 5.08 6.68 32.33
CA SER A 253 5.79 7.75 33.03
C SER A 253 5.26 9.14 32.62
N SER A 254 4.78 9.89 33.62
CA SER A 254 4.38 11.30 33.69
C SER A 254 4.53 12.18 32.42
N SER A 255 3.42 12.77 31.95
CA SER A 255 3.41 13.82 30.92
C SER A 255 3.78 15.19 31.52
N PRO A 256 4.61 16.04 30.86
CA PRO A 256 4.83 17.42 31.31
C PRO A 256 3.63 18.32 30.98
N PRO A 257 3.45 19.45 31.70
CA PRO A 257 2.26 20.29 31.57
C PRO A 257 2.31 21.07 30.25
N GLY A 258 1.27 20.87 29.40
CA GLY A 258 1.14 21.53 28.09
C GLY A 258 0.68 20.65 26.94
N SER A 259 0.36 19.37 27.17
CA SER A 259 -0.06 18.46 26.09
C SER A 259 -1.39 18.89 25.48
N ILE A 260 -1.38 19.15 24.17
CA ILE A 260 -2.57 19.36 23.34
C ILE A 260 -3.50 18.15 23.52
N THR A 261 -4.70 18.40 24.04
CA THR A 261 -5.69 17.36 24.29
C THR A 261 -6.40 16.96 23.00
N SER A 262 -6.99 15.76 22.98
CA SER A 262 -7.73 15.23 21.82
C SER A 262 -8.93 16.09 21.42
N SER A 263 -9.42 16.98 22.30
CA SER A 263 -10.50 17.93 22.01
C SER A 263 -10.02 19.13 21.20
N THR A 264 -8.81 19.66 21.47
CA THR A 264 -8.21 20.80 20.75
C THR A 264 -7.87 20.45 19.30
N ILE A 265 -7.53 19.19 19.01
CA ILE A 265 -7.22 18.74 17.64
C ILE A 265 -8.51 18.49 16.84
N ARG A 266 -9.57 17.96 17.47
CA ARG A 266 -10.88 17.78 16.81
C ARG A 266 -11.52 19.10 16.39
N SER A 267 -11.33 20.18 17.16
CA SER A 267 -11.87 21.50 16.82
C SER A 267 -11.13 22.13 15.63
N CYS A 268 -9.81 22.01 15.56
CA CYS A 268 -9.03 22.41 14.37
C CYS A 268 -9.46 21.65 13.11
N TRP A 269 -9.74 20.35 13.22
CA TRP A 269 -10.14 19.52 12.08
C TRP A 269 -11.55 19.86 11.54
N LYS A 270 -12.53 20.13 12.42
CA LYS A 270 -13.85 20.64 11.99
C LYS A 270 -13.75 21.97 11.25
N SER A 271 -12.79 22.80 11.62
CA SER A 271 -12.51 24.05 10.92
C SER A 271 -11.87 23.79 9.55
N TRP A 272 -10.90 22.87 9.47
CA TRP A 272 -10.20 22.54 8.22
C TRP A 272 -11.10 21.84 7.18
N CYS A 273 -11.94 20.88 7.59
CA CYS A 273 -12.93 20.26 6.71
C CYS A 273 -13.98 21.26 6.18
N ARG A 274 -14.32 22.30 6.95
CA ARG A 274 -15.20 23.39 6.48
C ARG A 274 -14.54 24.24 5.39
N TRP A 275 -13.22 24.38 5.41
CA TRP A 275 -12.47 25.11 4.39
C TRP A 275 -12.18 24.26 3.13
N GLY A 276 -11.97 22.95 3.27
CA GLY A 276 -11.73 22.03 2.15
C GLY A 276 -12.97 21.62 1.34
N CYS A 277 -14.18 21.71 1.92
CA CYS A 277 -15.44 21.37 1.23
C CYS A 277 -16.18 22.55 0.59
N GLY A 278 -15.55 23.74 0.48
CA GLY A 278 -16.14 24.93 -0.14
C GLY A 278 -16.21 24.94 -1.67
N GLY A 279 -15.90 23.81 -2.34
CA GLY A 279 -16.02 23.65 -3.79
C GLY A 279 -17.49 23.45 -4.20
N SER A 280 -18.05 24.47 -4.85
CA SER A 280 -19.42 24.60 -5.33
C SER A 280 -20.10 23.33 -5.86
N ARG A 281 -21.16 22.89 -5.19
CA ARG A 281 -22.27 22.17 -5.84
C ARG A 281 -23.03 23.16 -6.72
N ARG A 282 -22.62 23.37 -7.97
CA ARG A 282 -23.48 23.97 -9.00
C ARG A 282 -23.93 22.87 -9.97
N ARG A 283 -25.22 22.56 -9.88
CA ARG A 283 -25.99 21.74 -10.82
C ARG A 283 -25.78 22.30 -12.23
N TRP A 284 -25.25 21.50 -13.14
CA TRP A 284 -25.33 21.79 -14.56
C TRP A 284 -26.75 21.46 -15.04
N SER A 285 -27.54 22.49 -15.36
CA SER A 285 -28.78 22.35 -16.12
C SER A 285 -28.67 23.16 -17.40
N SER A 286 -28.85 22.48 -18.52
CA SER A 286 -28.91 22.99 -19.88
C SER A 286 -29.99 24.07 -20.06
N ARG A 287 -29.62 25.23 -20.65
CA ARG A 287 -30.26 25.89 -21.82
C ARG A 287 -29.89 27.39 -21.92
N ARG A 288 -29.56 27.78 -23.16
CA ARG A 288 -29.69 29.09 -23.83
C ARG A 288 -28.69 30.24 -23.51
N THR A 289 -27.80 30.45 -24.48
CA THR A 289 -27.50 31.72 -25.19
C THR A 289 -27.67 33.06 -24.46
N ALA A 290 -26.58 33.82 -24.30
CA ALA A 290 -26.39 35.15 -24.90
C ALA A 290 -25.10 35.86 -24.40
N SER A 291 -24.40 36.46 -25.36
CA SER A 291 -23.54 37.67 -25.35
C SER A 291 -22.42 37.86 -24.32
N CYS A 292 -21.23 38.02 -24.89
CA CYS A 292 -20.05 38.70 -24.35
C CYS A 292 -20.36 40.17 -23.98
N GLY A 293 -19.88 40.63 -22.82
CA GLY A 293 -20.03 42.01 -22.34
C GLY A 293 -19.08 42.31 -21.18
N SER A 294 -18.50 43.51 -21.22
CA SER A 294 -17.32 44.01 -20.51
C SER A 294 -17.47 44.41 -19.04
N SER A 295 -16.34 44.36 -18.32
CA SER A 295 -15.87 45.22 -17.21
C SER A 295 -16.75 45.49 -15.97
N THR A 296 -16.19 45.25 -14.77
CA THR A 296 -15.81 46.30 -13.79
C THR A 296 -15.02 45.72 -12.61
N ARG A 297 -14.10 46.55 -12.09
CA ARG A 297 -13.27 46.35 -10.89
C ARG A 297 -14.11 46.46 -9.61
N GLU A 298 -13.71 45.77 -8.55
CA GLU A 298 -13.80 46.28 -7.17
C GLU A 298 -12.80 45.60 -6.23
N SER A 299 -12.39 46.36 -5.21
CA SER A 299 -11.10 46.34 -4.52
C SER A 299 -11.14 45.79 -3.08
N MET A 300 -10.01 45.18 -2.67
CA MET A 300 -9.34 45.10 -1.34
C MET A 300 -10.16 45.08 -0.02
N SER A 301 -9.80 44.16 0.90
CA SER A 301 -9.13 44.50 2.18
C SER A 301 -8.68 43.25 3.00
N PRO A 302 -7.50 43.26 3.65
CA PRO A 302 -6.99 42.17 4.50
C PRO A 302 -7.07 42.51 6.00
N THR A 303 -7.38 41.52 6.87
CA THR A 303 -7.08 41.62 8.32
C THR A 303 -7.20 40.26 9.01
N CYS A 304 -6.13 39.78 9.65
CA CYS A 304 -5.98 39.85 11.11
C CYS A 304 -4.85 38.90 11.59
N VAL A 305 -3.67 39.49 11.80
CA VAL A 305 -2.54 38.93 12.57
C VAL A 305 -2.88 39.01 14.06
N ARG A 306 -2.80 37.90 14.82
CA ARG A 306 -2.96 37.91 16.28
C ARG A 306 -1.65 37.66 17.02
N ARG A 307 -1.30 38.67 17.84
CA ARG A 307 -0.15 38.80 18.75
C ARG A 307 -0.12 37.73 19.85
N SER A 308 1.09 37.23 20.14
CA SER A 308 1.48 36.60 21.40
C SER A 308 1.86 37.67 22.44
N ARG A 309 1.35 37.58 23.68
CA ARG A 309 1.93 38.29 24.83
C ARG A 309 2.43 37.27 25.86
N LYS A 310 3.75 37.29 26.08
CA LYS A 310 4.45 36.65 27.20
C LYS A 310 4.15 37.44 28.49
N ARG A 311 3.90 36.74 29.60
CA ARG A 311 3.96 37.28 30.96
C ARG A 311 5.39 37.11 31.48
N THR A 312 5.99 38.20 31.93
CA THR A 312 7.19 38.21 32.80
C THR A 312 6.84 39.06 34.01
N GLY A 313 7.26 38.60 35.19
CA GLY A 313 7.08 39.30 36.46
C GLY A 313 8.37 39.95 36.96
N SER A 314 8.21 40.94 37.83
CA SER A 314 9.17 41.55 38.78
C SER A 314 8.33 42.50 39.65
N VAL A 315 8.11 42.27 40.96
CA VAL A 315 8.95 42.50 42.16
C VAL A 315 9.38 43.97 42.34
N SER A 316 9.21 44.44 43.59
CA SER A 316 9.60 45.73 44.24
C SER A 316 8.75 46.96 43.87
N SER A 317 8.25 47.78 44.80
CA SER A 317 8.50 47.99 46.24
C SER A 317 7.20 48.27 46.98
#